data_AF-A0A2R6APG3-F1
#
_entry.id   AF-A0A2R6APG3-F1
#
_cell.length_a   1.000
_cell.length_b   1.000
_cell.length_c   1.000
_cell.angle_alpha   90.00
_cell.angle_beta   90.00
_cell.angle_gamma   90.00
#
_symmetry.space_group_name_H-M   'P 1'
#
loop_
_entity.id
_entity.type
_entity.pdbx_description
1 polymer ?
#
loop_
_entity_poly.entity_id
_entity_poly.type
_entity_poly.pdbx_seq_one_letter_code
_entity_poly.pdbx_strand_id
1 'polypeptide(L)'
;MGGAETLLVVCDAPHRGVLKPFRDAARAIGLRRLDEHLYVDGDTLRGVLPSYEVVIFCVSDALTLSLGHSDARLQACRSGSRVAFLTQPLESTPPPGEIFKVAKATNTLRDRLRGARKLAINTASSELVVDVSGRDPLALTSLVTRPGAWGAVPDYAEVALAPIESSPNGSFVVDACVVGLGALKERLTLFFENGRLKLEGSNLVGESLSRMMAREPGLNVLSEVGFGTNRMRREFRREFDDKKALGSAHLGLGDNHTIGGVNRSSLHLDCLAKMCGLRVDGVPIDFQSLH
;
A
#
# COMPACT_ATOMS: atom_id res chain seq x y z
N MET A 1 4.84 26.77 -18.49
CA MET A 1 6.28 26.46 -18.63
C MET A 1 6.53 25.16 -17.87
N GLY A 2 6.58 24.02 -18.56
CA GLY A 2 6.97 22.74 -17.97
C GLY A 2 8.15 22.23 -18.77
N GLY A 3 9.34 22.24 -18.16
CA GLY A 3 10.52 21.65 -18.78
C GLY A 3 10.32 20.15 -18.97
N ALA A 4 11.03 19.59 -19.94
CA ALA A 4 11.06 18.15 -20.16
C ALA A 4 11.61 17.44 -18.90
N GLU A 5 10.83 16.51 -18.34
CA GLU A 5 11.15 15.83 -17.08
C GLU A 5 12.18 14.71 -17.27
N THR A 6 12.78 14.22 -16.17
CA THR A 6 13.60 13.00 -16.17
C THR A 6 12.87 11.82 -15.55
N LEU A 7 13.01 10.63 -16.16
CA LEU A 7 12.43 9.38 -15.69
C LEU A 7 13.52 8.34 -15.42
N LEU A 8 13.41 7.68 -14.27
CA LEU A 8 14.11 6.44 -13.97
C LEU A 8 13.11 5.29 -13.91
N VAL A 9 13.36 4.21 -14.67
CA VAL A 9 12.67 2.94 -14.49
C VAL A 9 13.56 2.01 -13.66
N VAL A 10 13.08 1.59 -12.49
CA VAL A 10 13.78 0.61 -11.65
C VAL A 10 13.12 -0.75 -11.82
N CYS A 11 13.88 -1.78 -12.18
CA CYS A 11 13.35 -3.13 -12.37
C CYS A 11 14.15 -4.19 -11.61
N ASP A 12 13.52 -5.28 -11.21
CA ASP A 12 14.24 -6.47 -10.74
C ASP A 12 14.63 -7.37 -11.93
N ALA A 13 15.32 -8.49 -11.68
CA ALA A 13 15.81 -9.35 -12.75
C ALA A 13 14.70 -9.91 -13.66
N PRO A 14 13.56 -10.41 -13.13
CA PRO A 14 12.43 -10.85 -13.97
C PRO A 14 11.78 -9.76 -14.82
N HIS A 15 11.81 -8.50 -14.37
CA HIS A 15 11.14 -7.39 -15.05
C HIS A 15 12.08 -6.51 -15.89
N ARG A 16 13.28 -6.98 -16.23
CA ARG A 16 14.20 -6.26 -17.12
C ARG A 16 13.62 -6.05 -18.51
N GLY A 17 13.98 -4.94 -19.16
CA GLY A 17 13.66 -4.72 -20.57
C GLY A 17 12.24 -4.27 -20.86
N VAL A 18 11.46 -3.92 -19.82
CA VAL A 18 10.10 -3.35 -19.93
C VAL A 18 10.08 -1.92 -20.47
N LEU A 19 11.22 -1.41 -20.96
CA LEU A 19 11.38 0.00 -21.37
C LEU A 19 10.67 0.39 -22.65
N LYS A 20 10.35 -0.55 -23.55
CA LYS A 20 9.83 -0.19 -24.88
C LYS A 20 8.59 0.72 -24.79
N PRO A 21 7.52 0.36 -24.04
CA PRO A 21 6.37 1.25 -23.87
C PRO A 21 6.73 2.61 -23.26
N PHE A 22 7.64 2.64 -22.27
CA PHE A 22 8.08 3.89 -21.64
C PHE A 22 8.87 4.78 -22.62
N ARG A 23 9.71 4.21 -23.48
CA ARG A 23 10.46 4.94 -24.51
C ARG A 23 9.53 5.54 -25.56
N ASP A 24 8.52 4.79 -25.97
CA ASP A 24 7.53 5.26 -26.95
C ASP A 24 6.71 6.43 -26.37
N ALA A 25 6.25 6.30 -25.12
CA ALA A 25 5.56 7.38 -24.41
C ALA A 25 6.47 8.60 -24.17
N ALA A 26 7.72 8.38 -23.75
CA ALA A 26 8.71 9.42 -23.50
C ALA A 26 8.98 10.30 -24.73
N ARG A 27 9.04 9.68 -25.93
CA ARG A 27 9.19 10.42 -27.19
C ARG A 27 7.96 11.28 -27.48
N ALA A 28 6.75 10.75 -27.24
CA ALA A 28 5.51 11.47 -27.49
C ALA A 28 5.34 12.71 -26.60
N ILE A 29 5.83 12.66 -25.36
CA ILE A 29 5.72 13.77 -24.39
C ILE A 29 6.98 14.67 -24.34
N GLY A 30 8.02 14.35 -25.11
CA GLY A 30 9.27 15.13 -25.13
C GLY A 30 10.08 15.04 -23.84
N LEU A 31 10.16 13.85 -23.22
CA LEU A 31 10.92 13.62 -21.98
C LEU A 31 12.43 13.90 -22.17
N ARG A 32 13.07 14.53 -21.19
CA ARG A 32 14.47 14.97 -21.27
C ARG A 32 15.46 13.82 -21.18
N ARG A 33 15.17 12.86 -20.30
CA ARG A 33 16.05 11.73 -20.01
C ARG A 33 15.22 10.55 -19.52
N LEU A 34 15.54 9.37 -20.03
CA LEU A 34 14.98 8.10 -19.58
C LEU A 34 16.13 7.13 -19.35
N ASP A 35 16.24 6.63 -18.12
CA ASP A 35 17.21 5.60 -17.75
C ASP A 35 16.51 4.37 -17.17
N GLU A 36 17.23 3.26 -17.18
CA GLU A 36 16.85 2.02 -16.51
C GLU A 36 17.91 1.69 -15.45
N HIS A 37 17.45 1.22 -14.30
CA HIS A 37 18.30 0.75 -13.23
C HIS A 37 17.82 -0.61 -12.74
N LEU A 38 18.72 -1.60 -12.77
CA LEU A 38 18.46 -2.87 -12.14
C LEU A 38 18.53 -2.70 -10.62
N TYR A 39 17.47 -3.09 -9.91
CA TYR A 39 17.48 -3.16 -8.46
C TYR A 39 18.53 -4.15 -7.95
N VAL A 40 19.39 -3.67 -7.04
CA VAL A 40 20.38 -4.48 -6.32
C VAL A 40 20.09 -4.45 -4.83
N ASP A 41 20.02 -3.25 -4.25
CA ASP A 41 19.71 -3.02 -2.83
C ASP A 41 19.13 -1.61 -2.61
N GLY A 42 18.62 -1.36 -1.39
CA GLY A 42 18.01 -0.10 -1.02
C GLY A 42 18.99 1.07 -0.85
N ASP A 43 20.26 0.80 -0.50
CA ASP A 43 21.26 1.85 -0.28
C ASP A 43 21.73 2.47 -1.58
N THR A 44 21.90 1.64 -2.61
CA THR A 44 22.17 2.06 -3.99
C THR A 44 21.03 2.96 -4.49
N LEU A 45 19.77 2.57 -4.25
CA LEU A 45 18.62 3.39 -4.64
C LEU A 45 18.62 4.75 -3.92
N ARG A 46 18.96 4.79 -2.63
CA ARG A 46 18.97 6.03 -1.83
C ARG A 46 19.82 7.13 -2.46
N GLY A 47 20.94 6.79 -3.11
CA GLY A 47 21.80 7.74 -3.82
C GLY A 47 21.29 8.16 -5.20
N VAL A 48 20.47 7.33 -5.85
CA VAL A 48 20.08 7.51 -7.26
C VAL A 48 18.70 8.15 -7.41
N LEU A 49 17.70 7.67 -6.66
CA LEU A 49 16.30 8.08 -6.84
C LEU A 49 16.08 9.61 -6.78
N PRO A 50 16.69 10.37 -5.85
CA PRO A 50 16.48 11.82 -5.74
C PRO A 50 16.94 12.63 -6.95
N SER A 51 17.75 12.04 -7.83
CA SER A 51 18.28 12.72 -9.04
C SER A 51 17.28 12.75 -10.21
N TYR A 52 16.10 12.13 -10.05
CA TYR A 52 15.08 12.04 -11.08
C TYR A 52 13.76 12.69 -10.64
N GLU A 53 13.07 13.32 -11.58
CA GLU A 53 11.76 13.95 -11.35
C GLU A 53 10.65 12.90 -11.25
N VAL A 54 10.80 11.78 -11.96
CA VAL A 54 9.91 10.62 -11.92
C VAL A 54 10.71 9.34 -11.75
N VAL A 55 10.23 8.46 -10.88
CA VAL A 55 10.72 7.09 -10.70
C VAL A 55 9.54 6.14 -10.86
N ILE A 56 9.69 5.13 -11.72
CA ILE A 56 8.72 4.05 -11.87
C ILE A 56 9.40 2.72 -11.51
N PHE A 57 8.86 2.04 -10.51
CA PHE A 57 9.28 0.69 -10.14
C PHE A 57 8.47 -0.35 -10.90
N CYS A 58 9.16 -1.23 -11.63
CA CYS A 58 8.62 -2.41 -12.28
C CYS A 58 9.25 -3.64 -11.61
N VAL A 59 8.70 -4.04 -10.47
CA VAL A 59 9.30 -5.06 -9.60
C VAL A 59 8.22 -6.00 -9.06
N SER A 60 8.61 -7.15 -8.53
CA SER A 60 7.68 -8.07 -7.85
C SER A 60 6.88 -7.40 -6.71
N ASP A 61 5.73 -7.97 -6.37
CA ASP A 61 4.86 -7.50 -5.28
C ASP A 61 5.59 -7.37 -3.93
N ALA A 62 6.48 -8.33 -3.62
CA ALA A 62 7.28 -8.32 -2.40
C ALA A 62 8.26 -7.13 -2.34
N LEU A 63 8.85 -6.79 -3.49
CA LEU A 63 9.70 -5.59 -3.60
C LEU A 63 8.87 -4.32 -3.62
N THR A 64 7.68 -4.33 -4.20
CA THR A 64 6.75 -3.19 -4.15
C THR A 64 6.41 -2.82 -2.71
N LEU A 65 6.09 -3.80 -1.85
CA LEU A 65 5.88 -3.55 -0.42
C LEU A 65 7.16 -3.02 0.24
N SER A 66 8.27 -3.73 0.10
CA SER A 66 9.53 -3.36 0.77
C SER A 66 10.03 -1.97 0.39
N LEU A 67 10.00 -1.64 -0.91
CA LEU A 67 10.42 -0.35 -1.45
C LEU A 67 9.38 0.74 -1.18
N GLY A 68 8.10 0.37 -1.18
CA GLY A 68 6.99 1.21 -0.75
C GLY A 68 7.22 1.77 0.65
N HIS A 69 7.73 0.96 1.59
CA HIS A 69 8.03 1.39 2.97
C HIS A 69 9.51 1.69 3.24
N SER A 70 10.30 2.01 2.21
CA SER A 70 11.74 2.26 2.35
C SER A 70 12.12 3.72 2.62
N ASP A 71 13.25 3.91 3.32
CA ASP A 71 13.91 5.22 3.46
C ASP A 71 14.31 5.81 2.08
N ALA A 72 14.70 4.97 1.12
CA ALA A 72 15.09 5.41 -0.22
C ALA A 72 13.93 6.11 -0.95
N ARG A 73 12.73 5.51 -0.93
CA ARG A 73 11.50 6.12 -1.46
C ARG A 73 11.16 7.39 -0.71
N LEU A 74 11.22 7.35 0.63
CA LEU A 74 10.90 8.51 1.47
C LEU A 74 11.82 9.70 1.17
N GLN A 75 13.13 9.47 1.03
CA GLN A 75 14.12 10.50 0.70
C GLN A 75 13.92 11.05 -0.72
N ALA A 76 13.61 10.20 -1.70
CA ALA A 76 13.29 10.63 -3.05
C ALA A 76 12.07 11.57 -3.06
N CYS A 77 10.99 11.17 -2.38
CA CYS A 77 9.79 11.98 -2.27
C CYS A 77 10.05 13.32 -1.58
N ARG A 78 10.86 13.34 -0.50
CA ARG A 78 11.27 14.57 0.20
C ARG A 78 12.10 15.50 -0.68
N SER A 79 12.84 14.95 -1.64
CA SER A 79 13.61 15.72 -2.64
C SER A 79 12.76 16.19 -3.82
N GLY A 80 11.47 15.86 -3.85
CA GLY A 80 10.51 16.27 -4.87
C GLY A 80 10.25 15.22 -5.96
N SER A 81 10.99 14.10 -5.98
CA SER A 81 10.75 13.01 -6.92
C SER A 81 9.34 12.44 -6.76
N ARG A 82 8.71 12.10 -7.88
CA ARG A 82 7.43 11.39 -7.92
C ARG A 82 7.68 9.91 -8.12
N VAL A 83 7.09 9.06 -7.28
CA VAL A 83 7.39 7.63 -7.26
C VAL A 83 6.14 6.81 -7.55
N ALA A 84 6.15 6.02 -8.62
CA ALA A 84 5.06 5.10 -8.94
C ALA A 84 5.55 3.65 -8.93
N PHE A 85 4.73 2.73 -8.42
CA PHE A 85 4.91 1.29 -8.56
C PHE A 85 3.97 0.78 -9.65
N LEU A 86 4.52 0.22 -10.73
CA LEU A 86 3.72 -0.45 -11.76
C LEU A 86 3.39 -1.86 -11.27
N THR A 87 2.14 -2.06 -10.82
CA THR A 87 1.73 -3.35 -10.23
C THR A 87 0.95 -4.21 -11.20
N GLN A 88 0.66 -3.70 -12.40
CA GLN A 88 -0.11 -4.39 -13.44
C GLN A 88 0.46 -4.08 -14.83
N PRO A 89 0.17 -4.93 -15.85
CA PRO A 89 0.53 -4.63 -17.23
C PRO A 89 -0.04 -3.29 -17.68
N LEU A 90 0.71 -2.53 -18.48
CA LEU A 90 0.29 -1.21 -18.97
C LEU A 90 -0.99 -1.31 -19.82
N GLU A 91 -1.23 -2.44 -20.47
CA GLU A 91 -2.41 -2.74 -21.28
C GLU A 91 -3.69 -2.81 -20.42
N SER A 92 -3.56 -3.02 -19.11
CA SER A 92 -4.68 -3.02 -18.17
C SER A 92 -5.08 -1.63 -17.69
N THR A 93 -4.40 -0.57 -18.17
CA THR A 93 -4.66 0.81 -17.76
C THR A 93 -6.10 1.22 -18.08
N PRO A 94 -6.90 1.59 -17.06
CA PRO A 94 -8.26 2.05 -17.30
C PRO A 94 -8.29 3.39 -18.05
N PRO A 95 -9.43 3.76 -18.65
CA PRO A 95 -9.60 5.09 -19.22
C PRO A 95 -9.35 6.20 -18.17
N PRO A 96 -8.74 7.34 -18.53
CA PRO A 96 -8.43 8.41 -17.58
C PRO A 96 -9.63 8.87 -16.74
N GLY A 97 -10.83 8.88 -17.34
CA GLY A 97 -12.06 9.22 -16.63
C GLY A 97 -12.38 8.31 -15.44
N GLU A 98 -12.09 7.01 -15.52
CA GLU A 98 -12.27 6.11 -14.38
C GLU A 98 -11.15 6.27 -13.34
N ILE A 99 -9.90 6.52 -13.77
CA ILE A 99 -8.80 6.84 -12.85
C ILE A 99 -9.15 8.07 -12.00
N PHE A 100 -9.69 9.12 -12.62
CA PHE A 100 -10.11 10.34 -11.90
C PHE A 100 -11.27 10.08 -10.92
N LYS A 101 -12.27 9.27 -11.30
CA LYS A 101 -13.39 8.92 -10.41
C LYS A 101 -12.91 8.13 -9.20
N VAL A 102 -12.06 7.13 -9.43
CA VAL A 102 -11.48 6.31 -8.36
C VAL A 102 -10.62 7.17 -7.43
N ALA A 103 -9.75 8.02 -7.98
CA ALA A 103 -8.97 8.95 -7.16
C ALA A 103 -9.86 9.90 -6.34
N LYS A 104 -10.98 10.40 -6.89
CA LYS A 104 -11.94 11.23 -6.14
C LYS A 104 -12.56 10.46 -4.98
N ALA A 105 -12.96 9.21 -5.18
CA ALA A 105 -13.51 8.35 -4.13
C ALA A 105 -12.47 8.09 -3.01
N THR A 106 -11.23 7.78 -3.37
CA THR A 106 -10.12 7.61 -2.41
C THR A 106 -9.87 8.87 -1.58
N ASN A 107 -9.82 10.05 -2.24
CA ASN A 107 -9.65 11.32 -1.55
C ASN A 107 -10.85 11.64 -0.63
N THR A 108 -12.07 11.28 -1.04
CA THR A 108 -13.29 11.46 -0.22
C THR A 108 -13.21 10.63 1.05
N LEU A 109 -12.79 9.36 0.96
CA LEU A 109 -12.60 8.52 2.16
C LEU A 109 -11.49 9.07 3.07
N ARG A 110 -10.36 9.50 2.51
CA ARG A 110 -9.29 10.15 3.26
C ARG A 110 -9.83 11.35 4.06
N ASP A 111 -10.62 12.21 3.43
CA ASP A 111 -11.14 13.40 4.08
C ASP A 111 -12.17 13.07 5.17
N ARG A 112 -12.93 11.98 5.03
CA ARG A 112 -13.80 11.45 6.09
C ARG A 112 -13.04 10.85 7.28
N LEU A 113 -11.82 10.37 7.06
CA LEU A 113 -10.94 9.84 8.12
C LEU A 113 -10.08 10.92 8.79
N ARG A 114 -9.98 12.12 8.20
CA ARG A 114 -9.15 13.19 8.73
C ARG A 114 -9.66 13.64 10.10
N GLY A 115 -8.76 13.66 11.09
CA GLY A 115 -9.09 14.07 12.45
C GLY A 115 -9.89 13.04 13.25
N ALA A 116 -10.08 11.83 12.71
CA ALA A 116 -10.67 10.72 13.45
C ALA A 116 -9.82 10.38 14.69
N ARG A 117 -10.49 9.91 15.75
CA ARG A 117 -9.80 9.38 16.93
C ARG A 117 -9.83 7.87 16.98
N LYS A 118 -10.95 7.26 16.61
CA LYS A 118 -11.15 5.80 16.71
C LYS A 118 -11.73 5.23 15.43
N LEU A 119 -11.17 4.10 15.00
CA LEU A 119 -11.75 3.26 13.96
C LEU A 119 -12.18 1.93 14.56
N ALA A 120 -13.38 1.47 14.20
CA ALA A 120 -13.82 0.10 14.43
C ALA A 120 -14.00 -0.59 13.07
N ILE A 121 -13.27 -1.68 12.88
CA ILE A 121 -13.17 -2.42 11.63
C ILE A 121 -13.78 -3.80 11.85
N ASN A 122 -14.85 -4.11 11.14
CA ASN A 122 -15.55 -5.38 11.23
C ASN A 122 -15.21 -6.25 10.02
N THR A 123 -14.81 -7.50 10.27
CA THR A 123 -14.55 -8.50 9.23
C THR A 123 -15.16 -9.82 9.68
N ALA A 124 -16.07 -10.39 8.88
CA ALA A 124 -16.85 -11.56 9.27
C ALA A 124 -17.46 -11.38 10.68
N SER A 125 -17.16 -12.27 11.63
CA SER A 125 -17.63 -12.21 13.02
C SER A 125 -16.69 -11.47 13.96
N SER A 126 -15.65 -10.80 13.44
CA SER A 126 -14.61 -10.14 14.22
C SER A 126 -14.75 -8.61 14.18
N GLU A 127 -14.25 -7.97 15.23
CA GLU A 127 -14.12 -6.52 15.35
C GLU A 127 -12.74 -6.17 15.89
N LEU A 128 -12.07 -5.24 15.20
CA LEU A 128 -10.81 -4.64 15.62
C LEU A 128 -11.05 -3.15 15.88
N VAL A 129 -10.62 -2.66 17.05
CA VAL A 129 -10.70 -1.24 17.40
C VAL A 129 -9.30 -0.67 17.50
N VAL A 130 -9.07 0.47 16.86
CA VAL A 130 -7.78 1.19 16.87
C VAL A 130 -7.97 2.67 17.21
N ASP A 131 -6.99 3.26 17.87
CA ASP A 131 -6.83 4.71 18.03
C ASP A 131 -5.96 5.24 16.89
N VAL A 132 -6.40 6.33 16.25
CA VAL A 132 -5.72 7.01 15.15
C VAL A 132 -5.57 8.51 15.40
N SER A 133 -5.72 8.93 16.66
CA SER A 133 -5.66 10.33 17.07
C SER A 133 -4.34 10.98 16.65
N GLY A 134 -4.43 12.13 15.98
CA GLY A 134 -3.25 12.88 15.52
C GLY A 134 -2.52 12.26 14.33
N ARG A 135 -3.07 11.21 13.71
CA ARG A 135 -2.51 10.56 12.51
C ARG A 135 -3.22 11.09 11.26
N ASP A 136 -2.45 11.40 10.23
CA ASP A 136 -2.98 11.87 8.96
C ASP A 136 -3.22 10.69 7.98
N PRO A 137 -4.44 10.52 7.45
CA PRO A 137 -4.71 9.47 6.46
C PRO A 137 -4.05 9.80 5.13
N LEU A 138 -3.49 8.76 4.52
CA LEU A 138 -2.77 8.83 3.24
C LEU A 138 -3.67 8.30 2.13
N ALA A 139 -4.02 9.16 1.17
CA ALA A 139 -4.69 8.72 -0.06
C ALA A 139 -3.64 8.32 -1.10
N LEU A 140 -3.58 7.03 -1.40
CA LEU A 140 -2.72 6.47 -2.44
C LEU A 140 -3.56 6.26 -3.70
N THR A 141 -3.19 6.95 -4.77
CA THR A 141 -3.90 6.91 -6.06
C THR A 141 -2.91 6.84 -7.22
N SER A 142 -3.37 6.45 -8.41
CA SER A 142 -2.56 6.50 -9.63
C SER A 142 -2.19 7.91 -10.10
N LEU A 143 -2.71 8.97 -9.46
CA LEU A 143 -2.43 10.36 -9.83
C LEU A 143 -1.15 10.88 -9.16
N VAL A 144 -0.01 10.31 -9.55
CA VAL A 144 1.33 10.66 -9.02
C VAL A 144 1.90 11.90 -9.74
N THR A 145 1.22 13.04 -9.60
CA THR A 145 1.48 14.24 -10.41
C THR A 145 2.19 15.37 -9.67
N ARG A 146 2.06 15.45 -8.34
CA ARG A 146 2.63 16.50 -7.50
C ARG A 146 4.02 16.12 -7.01
N PRO A 147 4.97 17.07 -6.85
CA PRO A 147 6.28 16.78 -6.26
C PRO A 147 6.16 16.02 -4.93
N GLY A 148 6.95 14.97 -4.76
CA GLY A 148 6.91 14.11 -3.58
C GLY A 148 5.71 13.17 -3.46
N ALA A 149 4.80 13.15 -4.44
CA ALA A 149 3.72 12.17 -4.47
C ALA A 149 4.26 10.76 -4.72
N TRP A 150 3.60 9.77 -4.14
CA TRP A 150 3.86 8.38 -4.43
C TRP A 150 2.58 7.54 -4.42
N GLY A 151 2.62 6.39 -5.07
CA GLY A 151 1.52 5.44 -5.13
C GLY A 151 1.84 4.31 -6.11
N ALA A 152 0.83 3.54 -6.48
CA ALA A 152 0.95 2.58 -7.57
C ALA A 152 0.09 2.96 -8.77
N VAL A 153 0.34 2.31 -9.91
CA VAL A 153 -0.34 2.51 -11.19
C VAL A 153 -0.68 1.12 -11.78
N PRO A 154 -1.74 1.00 -12.60
CA PRO A 154 -2.55 2.08 -13.20
C PRO A 154 -3.85 2.43 -12.48
N ASP A 155 -4.34 1.61 -11.55
CA ASP A 155 -5.67 1.77 -10.94
C ASP A 155 -5.67 1.78 -9.40
N TYR A 156 -4.58 2.24 -8.78
CA TYR A 156 -4.42 2.24 -7.34
C TYR A 156 -5.45 3.13 -6.64
N ALA A 157 -6.02 2.61 -5.54
CA ALA A 157 -7.09 3.28 -4.82
C ALA A 157 -7.17 2.78 -3.38
N GLU A 158 -6.39 3.41 -2.52
CA GLU A 158 -6.26 3.00 -1.13
C GLU A 158 -6.18 4.20 -0.22
N VAL A 159 -6.87 4.13 0.91
CA VAL A 159 -6.60 5.02 2.03
C VAL A 159 -5.91 4.22 3.12
N ALA A 160 -4.67 4.59 3.44
CA ALA A 160 -3.86 3.97 4.47
C ALA A 160 -3.72 4.91 5.67
N LEU A 161 -3.67 4.36 6.88
CA LEU A 161 -3.49 5.12 8.11
C LEU A 161 -2.71 4.29 9.14
N ALA A 162 -1.66 4.87 9.71
CA ALA A 162 -0.96 4.26 10.83
C ALA A 162 -1.74 4.48 12.14
N PRO A 163 -2.10 3.43 12.89
CA PRO A 163 -2.71 3.59 14.21
C PRO A 163 -1.68 4.02 15.26
N ILE A 164 -2.15 4.37 16.46
CA ILE A 164 -1.31 4.43 17.65
C ILE A 164 -0.93 2.99 17.99
N GLU A 165 0.37 2.68 17.99
CA GLU A 165 0.92 1.32 17.95
C GLU A 165 0.52 0.43 19.14
N SER A 166 0.11 1.02 20.27
CA SER A 166 -0.33 0.31 21.47
C SER A 166 -1.85 0.20 21.63
N SER A 167 -2.62 0.85 20.76
CA SER A 167 -4.09 0.92 20.86
C SER A 167 -4.89 -0.26 20.28
N PRO A 168 -4.43 -1.00 19.27
CA PRO A 168 -5.23 -2.05 18.64
C PRO A 168 -5.65 -3.15 19.61
N ASN A 169 -6.95 -3.41 19.68
CA ASN A 169 -7.52 -4.48 20.48
C ASN A 169 -8.70 -5.13 19.73
N GLY A 170 -8.78 -6.46 19.78
CA GLY A 170 -9.83 -7.24 19.14
C GLY A 170 -9.27 -8.23 18.12
N SER A 171 -10.02 -8.49 17.05
CA SER A 171 -9.62 -9.44 16.02
C SER A 171 -9.98 -9.01 14.61
N PHE A 172 -9.27 -9.58 13.64
CA PHE A 172 -9.48 -9.33 12.20
C PHE A 172 -9.36 -10.63 11.42
N VAL A 173 -10.31 -10.89 10.52
CA VAL A 173 -10.37 -12.12 9.71
C VAL A 173 -9.83 -11.84 8.32
N VAL A 174 -8.72 -12.48 8.01
CA VAL A 174 -8.09 -12.50 6.69
C VAL A 174 -8.70 -13.63 5.87
N ASP A 175 -9.31 -13.32 4.73
CA ASP A 175 -10.01 -14.28 3.87
C ASP A 175 -9.65 -14.18 2.37
N ALA A 176 -8.63 -13.37 2.05
CA ALA A 176 -8.03 -13.28 0.71
C ALA A 176 -6.61 -13.85 0.68
N CYS A 177 -5.63 -13.07 1.12
CA CYS A 177 -4.21 -13.41 1.08
C CYS A 177 -3.42 -12.68 2.16
N VAL A 178 -2.20 -13.16 2.39
CA VAL A 178 -1.16 -12.38 3.06
C VAL A 178 -0.10 -12.09 2.01
N VAL A 179 0.10 -10.82 1.67
CA VAL A 179 1.04 -10.43 0.61
C VAL A 179 2.45 -10.87 1.01
N GLY A 180 3.14 -11.55 0.09
CA GLY A 180 4.44 -12.17 0.33
C GLY A 180 4.39 -13.62 0.85
N LEU A 181 3.29 -14.06 1.47
CA LEU A 181 3.05 -15.47 1.84
C LEU A 181 2.06 -16.18 0.91
N GLY A 182 1.26 -15.42 0.16
CA GLY A 182 0.35 -15.90 -0.87
C GLY A 182 -1.11 -16.04 -0.42
N ALA A 183 -1.90 -16.67 -1.30
CA ALA A 183 -3.32 -16.91 -1.09
C ALA A 183 -3.58 -17.86 0.09
N LEU A 184 -4.58 -17.54 0.90
CA LEU A 184 -4.99 -18.41 1.99
C LEU A 184 -5.83 -19.59 1.47
N LYS A 185 -5.59 -20.78 2.02
CA LYS A 185 -6.46 -21.97 1.83
C LYS A 185 -7.69 -21.91 2.74
N GLU A 186 -7.50 -21.41 3.95
CA GLU A 186 -8.52 -21.25 4.99
C GLU A 186 -8.40 -19.86 5.61
N ARG A 187 -9.48 -19.36 6.23
CA ARG A 187 -9.47 -18.06 6.90
C ARG A 187 -8.43 -18.03 8.02
N LEU A 188 -7.77 -16.89 8.19
CA LEU A 188 -6.83 -16.64 9.28
C LEU A 188 -7.40 -15.52 10.16
N THR A 189 -7.57 -15.79 11.46
CA THR A 189 -7.96 -14.76 12.43
C THR A 189 -6.71 -14.22 13.12
N LEU A 190 -6.53 -12.91 13.05
CA LEU A 190 -5.47 -12.18 13.74
C LEU A 190 -6.05 -11.57 15.02
N PHE A 191 -5.47 -11.89 16.18
CA PHE A 191 -5.88 -11.32 17.46
C PHE A 191 -4.87 -10.27 17.91
N PHE A 192 -5.36 -9.12 18.35
CA PHE A 192 -4.53 -8.03 18.84
C PHE A 192 -4.87 -7.70 20.28
N GLU A 193 -3.81 -7.56 21.09
CA GLU A 193 -3.87 -7.08 22.45
C GLU A 193 -2.82 -6.00 22.63
N ASN A 194 -3.24 -4.79 23.01
CA ASN A 194 -2.36 -3.63 23.18
C ASN A 194 -1.44 -3.41 21.96
N GLY A 195 -2.00 -3.57 20.77
CA GLY A 195 -1.30 -3.37 19.49
C GLY A 195 -0.38 -4.49 19.03
N ARG A 196 -0.29 -5.58 19.80
CA ARG A 196 0.56 -6.71 19.49
C ARG A 196 -0.27 -7.88 18.98
N LEU A 197 0.14 -8.42 17.84
CA LEU A 197 -0.41 -9.64 17.28
C LEU A 197 -0.12 -10.82 18.24
N LYS A 198 -1.20 -11.46 18.69
CA LYS A 198 -1.21 -12.74 19.38
C LYS A 198 -1.59 -13.78 18.34
N LEU A 199 -0.63 -14.65 17.99
CA LEU A 199 -0.91 -15.73 17.07
C LEU A 199 -1.60 -16.85 17.83
N GLU A 200 -2.81 -17.18 17.39
CA GLU A 200 -3.56 -18.35 17.81
C GLU A 200 -3.69 -19.30 16.61
N GLY A 201 -3.14 -20.51 16.70
CA GLY A 201 -3.32 -21.56 15.70
C GLY A 201 -2.03 -22.13 15.10
N SER A 202 -2.14 -23.35 14.59
CA SER A 202 -1.05 -24.19 14.05
C SER A 202 -1.12 -24.35 12.52
N ASN A 203 -1.83 -23.47 11.81
CA ASN A 203 -1.85 -23.54 10.35
C ASN A 203 -0.52 -23.02 9.76
N LEU A 204 -0.17 -23.47 8.55
CA LEU A 204 1.13 -23.17 7.92
C LEU A 204 1.45 -21.66 7.83
N VAL A 205 0.44 -20.82 7.69
CA VAL A 205 0.60 -19.36 7.62
C VAL A 205 0.89 -18.78 9.00
N GLY A 206 0.17 -19.22 10.03
CA GLY A 206 0.43 -18.86 11.43
C GLY A 206 1.81 -19.30 11.90
N GLU A 207 2.26 -20.50 11.52
CA GLU A 207 3.62 -20.97 11.80
C GLU A 207 4.69 -20.13 11.09
N SER A 208 4.42 -19.72 9.85
CA SER A 208 5.33 -18.86 9.08
C SER A 208 5.42 -17.47 9.70
N LEU A 209 4.28 -16.85 10.03
CA LEU A 209 4.23 -15.58 10.76
C LEU A 209 4.94 -15.67 12.11
N SER A 210 4.74 -16.76 12.86
CA SER A 210 5.42 -17.00 14.15
C SER A 210 6.94 -17.02 13.99
N ARG A 211 7.44 -17.76 12.99
CA ARG A 211 8.89 -17.83 12.71
C ARG A 211 9.46 -16.49 12.26
N MET A 212 8.69 -15.70 11.51
CA MET A 212 9.11 -14.37 11.08
C MET A 212 9.16 -13.41 12.28
N MET A 213 8.12 -13.40 13.13
CA MET A 213 8.06 -12.59 14.35
C MET A 213 9.17 -12.92 15.35
N ALA A 214 9.60 -14.18 15.43
CA ALA A 214 10.74 -14.58 16.26
C ALA A 214 12.08 -13.99 15.78
N ARG A 215 12.20 -13.69 14.48
CA ARG A 215 13.40 -13.07 13.88
C ARG A 215 13.30 -11.55 13.83
N GLU A 216 12.09 -11.03 13.68
CA GLU A 216 11.78 -9.61 13.54
C GLU A 216 10.73 -9.20 14.59
N PRO A 217 11.14 -8.86 15.82
CA PRO A 217 10.20 -8.55 16.90
C PRO A 217 9.25 -7.38 16.58
N GLY A 218 9.67 -6.45 15.71
CA GLY A 218 8.84 -5.34 15.25
C GLY A 218 7.67 -5.77 14.36
N LEU A 219 7.71 -6.97 13.77
CA LEU A 219 6.69 -7.49 12.87
C LEU A 219 5.34 -7.72 13.56
N ASN A 220 5.32 -7.90 14.88
CA ASN A 220 4.08 -8.17 15.60
C ASN A 220 3.24 -6.91 15.92
N VAL A 221 3.65 -5.73 15.44
CA VAL A 221 2.92 -4.48 15.63
C VAL A 221 1.94 -4.27 14.48
N LEU A 222 0.69 -3.91 14.81
CA LEU A 222 -0.23 -3.38 13.82
C LEU A 222 0.20 -1.98 13.40
N SER A 223 0.57 -1.85 12.14
CA SER A 223 1.33 -0.73 11.63
C SER A 223 0.57 0.09 10.60
N GLU A 224 -0.38 -0.54 9.92
CA GLU A 224 -1.26 0.11 8.97
C GLU A 224 -2.66 -0.49 9.05
N VAL A 225 -3.68 0.37 8.96
CA VAL A 225 -5.02 -0.02 8.53
C VAL A 225 -5.28 0.64 7.18
N GLY A 226 -5.62 -0.16 6.19
CA GLY A 226 -5.89 0.36 4.85
C GLY A 226 -7.20 -0.13 4.28
N PHE A 227 -7.79 0.69 3.41
CA PHE A 227 -9.13 0.51 2.87
C PHE A 227 -9.15 0.74 1.35
N GLY A 228 -9.67 -0.24 0.62
CA GLY A 228 -9.81 -0.19 -0.82
C GLY A 228 -11.03 0.62 -1.27
N THR A 229 -10.87 1.39 -2.35
CA THR A 229 -11.93 2.30 -2.88
C THR A 229 -12.18 2.13 -4.38
N ASN A 230 -11.49 1.18 -5.03
CA ASN A 230 -11.61 0.94 -6.47
C ASN A 230 -12.86 0.11 -6.80
N ARG A 231 -13.89 0.77 -7.35
CA ARG A 231 -15.13 0.10 -7.80
C ARG A 231 -14.99 -0.77 -9.06
N MET A 232 -13.89 -0.62 -9.80
CA MET A 232 -13.62 -1.43 -11.01
C MET A 232 -13.18 -2.84 -10.62
N ARG A 233 -12.62 -3.01 -9.42
CA ARG A 233 -12.17 -4.28 -8.87
C ARG A 233 -13.33 -4.97 -8.16
N ARG A 234 -13.98 -5.89 -8.87
CA ARG A 234 -15.12 -6.68 -8.35
C ARG A 234 -14.75 -8.10 -7.97
N GLU A 235 -13.66 -8.62 -8.54
CA GLU A 235 -13.21 -9.99 -8.34
C GLU A 235 -11.93 -10.00 -7.52
N PHE A 236 -11.93 -10.81 -6.45
CA PHE A 236 -10.74 -11.05 -5.63
C PHE A 236 -9.95 -12.22 -6.20
N ARG A 237 -8.72 -11.94 -6.61
CA ARG A 237 -7.79 -12.91 -7.22
C ARG A 237 -6.82 -13.52 -6.19
N ARG A 238 -6.90 -13.07 -4.95
CA ARG A 238 -6.01 -13.38 -3.81
C ARG A 238 -4.57 -12.94 -4.05
N GLU A 239 -4.41 -11.76 -4.65
CA GLU A 239 -3.14 -11.15 -5.05
C GLU A 239 -2.97 -9.74 -4.45
N PHE A 240 -1.81 -9.12 -4.66
CA PHE A 240 -1.48 -7.79 -4.13
C PHE A 240 -2.56 -6.75 -4.41
N ASP A 241 -3.10 -6.73 -5.63
CA ASP A 241 -4.02 -5.70 -6.09
C ASP A 241 -5.42 -5.76 -5.48
N ASP A 242 -5.78 -6.86 -4.83
CA ASP A 242 -7.08 -7.02 -4.17
C ASP A 242 -7.28 -5.99 -3.04
N LYS A 243 -6.18 -5.46 -2.47
CA LYS A 243 -6.23 -4.45 -1.40
C LYS A 243 -6.88 -3.14 -1.85
N LYS A 244 -6.97 -2.93 -3.17
CA LYS A 244 -7.55 -1.72 -3.77
C LYS A 244 -9.07 -1.82 -3.90
N ALA A 245 -9.64 -3.03 -3.86
CA ALA A 245 -11.05 -3.27 -4.18
C ALA A 245 -12.00 -2.52 -3.26
N LEU A 246 -13.12 -2.04 -3.79
CA LEU A 246 -14.08 -1.25 -3.01
C LEU A 246 -14.60 -2.03 -1.78
N GLY A 247 -14.33 -1.50 -0.59
CA GLY A 247 -14.77 -2.09 0.68
C GLY A 247 -13.85 -3.18 1.23
N SER A 248 -12.75 -3.50 0.55
CA SER A 248 -11.71 -4.33 1.12
C SER A 248 -10.97 -3.59 2.24
N ALA A 249 -10.33 -4.36 3.11
CA ALA A 249 -9.41 -3.83 4.10
C ALA A 249 -8.18 -4.71 4.21
N HIS A 250 -7.08 -4.11 4.63
CA HIS A 250 -5.90 -4.86 5.03
C HIS A 250 -5.29 -4.29 6.29
N LEU A 251 -4.58 -5.17 6.99
CA LEU A 251 -3.75 -4.82 8.13
C LEU A 251 -2.29 -4.97 7.72
N GLY A 252 -1.53 -3.88 7.79
CA GLY A 252 -0.09 -3.89 7.64
C GLY A 252 0.57 -4.25 8.98
N LEU A 253 1.41 -5.27 8.98
CA LEU A 253 2.21 -5.70 10.14
C LEU A 253 3.66 -5.28 9.97
N GLY A 254 4.31 -4.75 11.00
CA GLY A 254 5.73 -4.42 10.96
C GLY A 254 6.01 -2.94 10.77
N ASP A 255 6.65 -2.51 9.70
CA ASP A 255 7.14 -1.13 9.60
C ASP A 255 6.03 -0.11 9.29
N ASN A 256 6.01 1.06 9.94
CA ASN A 256 5.11 2.17 9.57
C ASN A 256 5.77 3.56 9.58
N HIS A 257 7.10 3.62 9.68
CA HIS A 257 7.81 4.90 9.84
C HIS A 257 7.65 5.84 8.65
N THR A 258 7.32 5.31 7.47
CA THR A 258 7.14 6.09 6.25
C THR A 258 5.72 6.59 6.01
N ILE A 259 4.75 6.13 6.82
CA ILE A 259 3.32 6.45 6.69
C ILE A 259 2.77 7.14 7.95
N GLY A 260 3.65 7.65 8.80
CA GLY A 260 3.31 8.48 9.94
C GLY A 260 3.33 7.77 11.30
N GLY A 261 3.69 6.50 11.37
CA GLY A 261 3.92 5.77 12.61
C GLY A 261 5.36 5.82 13.13
N VAL A 262 5.64 5.10 14.21
CA VAL A 262 6.96 5.07 14.88
C VAL A 262 7.59 3.68 14.97
N ASN A 263 6.88 2.62 14.60
CA ASN A 263 7.43 1.28 14.61
C ASN A 263 8.39 1.08 13.44
N ARG A 264 9.59 0.59 13.76
CA ARG A 264 10.63 0.21 12.81
C ARG A 264 10.71 -1.31 12.74
N SER A 265 10.72 -1.83 11.53
CA SER A 265 10.87 -3.26 11.23
C SER A 265 11.57 -3.41 9.87
N SER A 266 12.27 -4.51 9.64
CA SER A 266 12.81 -4.81 8.29
C SER A 266 11.72 -5.31 7.33
N LEU A 267 10.53 -5.60 7.86
CA LEU A 267 9.40 -6.18 7.13
C LEU A 267 8.13 -5.34 7.30
N HIS A 268 7.33 -5.34 6.22
CA HIS A 268 5.94 -4.88 6.19
C HIS A 268 5.10 -5.94 5.48
N LEU A 269 4.06 -6.49 6.12
CA LEU A 269 3.19 -7.51 5.55
C LEU A 269 1.73 -7.07 5.54
N ASP A 270 1.10 -7.13 4.38
CA ASP A 270 -0.33 -6.84 4.23
C ASP A 270 -1.18 -8.11 4.38
N CYS A 271 -2.09 -8.10 5.36
CA CYS A 271 -3.05 -9.16 5.63
C CYS A 271 -4.45 -8.73 5.16
N LEU A 272 -4.94 -9.29 4.05
CA LEU A 272 -6.15 -8.81 3.35
C LEU A 272 -7.45 -9.52 3.75
N ALA A 273 -8.47 -8.72 4.02
CA ALA A 273 -9.88 -9.11 4.06
C ALA A 273 -10.62 -8.56 2.82
N LYS A 274 -11.45 -9.40 2.20
CA LYS A 274 -12.19 -9.02 1.00
C LYS A 274 -13.19 -7.89 1.23
N MET A 275 -13.84 -7.92 2.38
CA MET A 275 -14.88 -6.96 2.74
C MET A 275 -14.75 -6.61 4.22
N CYS A 276 -14.94 -5.32 4.52
CA CYS A 276 -15.03 -4.82 5.88
C CYS A 276 -16.25 -3.92 6.08
N GLY A 277 -16.72 -3.86 7.32
CA GLY A 277 -17.45 -2.71 7.84
C GLY A 277 -16.46 -1.75 8.50
N LEU A 278 -16.71 -0.45 8.36
CA LEU A 278 -15.89 0.59 8.99
C LEU A 278 -16.79 1.57 9.74
N ARG A 279 -16.45 1.86 11.00
CA ARG A 279 -17.00 2.97 11.76
C ARG A 279 -15.90 3.93 12.16
N VAL A 280 -16.12 5.22 11.92
CA VAL A 280 -15.22 6.32 12.27
C VAL A 280 -15.86 7.11 13.41
N ASP A 281 -15.24 7.10 14.59
CA ASP A 281 -15.79 7.72 15.81
C ASP A 281 -17.25 7.33 16.09
N GLY A 282 -17.58 6.06 15.82
CA GLY A 282 -18.93 5.49 16.01
C GLY A 282 -19.88 5.67 14.82
N VAL A 283 -19.53 6.47 13.81
CA VAL A 283 -20.35 6.70 12.62
C VAL A 283 -19.99 5.68 11.52
N PRO A 284 -20.94 4.90 11.00
CA PRO A 284 -20.65 3.94 9.93
C PRO A 284 -20.29 4.65 8.62
N ILE A 285 -19.34 4.06 7.89
CA ILE A 285 -18.99 4.46 6.54
C ILE A 285 -19.65 3.51 5.55
N ASP A 286 -20.47 4.08 4.66
CA ASP A 286 -20.91 3.39 3.45
C ASP A 286 -19.89 3.62 2.33
N PHE A 287 -19.17 2.57 1.94
CA PHE A 287 -18.21 2.61 0.83
C PHE A 287 -18.88 2.91 -0.52
N GLN A 288 -20.15 2.56 -0.72
CA GLN A 288 -20.86 2.84 -1.97
C GLN A 288 -21.07 4.35 -2.15
N SER A 289 -21.29 5.09 -1.06
CA SER A 289 -21.45 6.56 -1.06
C SER A 289 -20.19 7.36 -1.46
N LEU A 290 -19.07 6.70 -1.77
CA LEU A 290 -17.83 7.35 -2.20
C LEU A 290 -17.83 7.71 -3.70
N HIS A 291 -18.70 7.09 -4.50
CA HIS A 291 -18.78 7.21 -5.96
C HIS A 291 -20.04 7.91 -6.42
#